data_AF-A0A060XKF1-F1
#
_entry.id   AF-A0A060XKF1-F1
#
_cell.length_a   1.000
_cell.length_b   1.000
_cell.length_c   1.000
_cell.angle_alpha   90.00
_cell.angle_beta   90.00
_cell.angle_gamma   90.00
#
_symmetry.space_group_name_H-M   'P 1'
#
loop_
_entity.id
_entity.type
_entity.pdbx_description
1 polymer ?
#
loop_
_entity_poly.entity_id
_entity_poly.type
_entity_poly.pdbx_seq_one_letter_code
_entity_poly.pdbx_strand_id
1 'polypeptide(L)'
;MTRTLNIQIPLLQDYFAVKLRAFICTSLGSNRAVQHELERDISDKVTAQIIDKRCHHFRNASDVISYYKGYDLTLWDLSLPDSWSKFTDDNILHSQSQRAVSHKLRDKIEILLNTTSNEMWNQFNTVNVAFTNGMSEPTNAKNRLQTHLAKTLQEILQTEILIDSPKKALRDKECPLMVAQTRLDESTRRPNVELCRTTHTTEFGTVVGLGETCFAHFSSENHFLWNYSHSAVALTPSDKMLLLLLGIVVLHIAALVLLFVSTIVNAWTTGSTSSSDLWNNCSTTNRGYHCDLANTGVWIQAVQALMILSIIFSFISLFLFFCQLFTLQKGGRFFLTGVFQILASLFVMSGAVIYTVMSPEWVPDSEAFGWAYIMAWVAFPLALISGLIYVILRKRE
;
A
#
# COMPACT_ATOMS: atom_id res chain seq x y z
N MET A 1 -0.49 22.68 -8.96
CA MET A 1 0.68 23.26 -8.25
C MET A 1 1.13 22.42 -7.05
N THR A 2 0.23 21.71 -6.36
CA THR A 2 0.54 20.85 -5.19
C THR A 2 1.18 19.49 -5.51
N ARG A 3 1.06 18.96 -6.74
CA ARG A 3 1.66 17.67 -7.13
C ARG A 3 3.15 17.74 -7.48
N THR A 4 3.64 18.89 -7.93
CA THR A 4 5.06 19.06 -8.31
C THR A 4 5.97 19.34 -7.12
N LEU A 5 5.45 19.92 -6.02
CA LEU A 5 6.20 20.15 -4.78
C LEU A 5 6.45 18.88 -3.96
N ASN A 6 5.63 17.83 -4.13
CA ASN A 6 5.70 16.62 -3.30
C ASN A 6 6.76 15.60 -3.75
N ILE A 7 7.35 15.79 -4.95
CA ILE A 7 8.39 14.89 -5.50
C ILE A 7 9.79 15.52 -5.35
N GLN A 8 9.89 16.85 -5.33
CA GLN A 8 11.17 17.55 -5.23
C GLN A 8 11.82 17.44 -3.84
N ILE A 9 11.02 17.37 -2.78
CA ILE A 9 11.49 17.35 -1.37
C ILE A 9 12.29 16.07 -1.05
N PRO A 10 11.80 14.84 -1.33
CA PRO A 10 12.57 13.64 -1.04
C PRO A 10 13.87 13.55 -1.86
N LEU A 11 13.87 13.96 -3.13
CA LEU A 11 15.07 13.99 -3.97
C LEU A 11 16.13 14.98 -3.46
N LEU A 12 15.71 16.13 -2.93
CA LEU A 12 16.63 17.08 -2.27
C LEU A 12 17.14 16.55 -0.93
N GLN A 13 16.30 15.89 -0.13
CA GLN A 13 16.71 15.29 1.14
C GLN A 13 17.74 14.16 0.94
N ASP A 14 17.53 13.30 -0.06
CA ASP A 14 18.48 12.22 -0.38
C ASP A 14 19.82 12.76 -0.89
N TYR A 15 19.79 13.77 -1.78
CA TYR A 15 21.00 14.43 -2.25
C TYR A 15 21.79 15.10 -1.11
N PHE A 16 21.10 15.79 -0.19
CA PHE A 16 21.72 16.40 0.99
C PHE A 16 22.26 15.35 1.96
N ALA A 17 21.54 14.25 2.18
CA ALA A 17 21.97 13.16 3.06
C ALA A 17 23.26 12.49 2.54
N VAL A 18 23.34 12.22 1.24
CA VAL A 18 24.54 11.65 0.60
C VAL A 18 25.73 12.60 0.72
N LYS A 19 25.53 13.90 0.44
CA LYS A 19 26.59 14.91 0.52
C LYS A 19 27.07 15.15 1.97
N LEU A 20 26.14 15.14 2.93
CA LEU A 20 26.45 15.25 4.35
C LEU A 20 27.23 14.03 4.86
N ARG A 21 26.81 12.82 4.47
CA ARG A 21 27.51 11.58 4.80
C ARG A 21 28.94 11.57 4.28
N ALA A 22 29.14 11.97 3.02
CA ALA A 22 30.48 12.08 2.44
C ALA A 22 31.38 13.05 3.23
N PHE A 23 30.85 14.23 3.60
CA PHE A 23 31.60 15.22 4.38
C PHE A 23 31.97 14.72 5.78
N ILE A 24 31.05 14.00 6.45
CA ILE A 24 31.30 13.38 7.76
C ILE A 24 32.39 12.31 7.66
N CYS A 25 32.31 11.42 6.67
CA CYS A 25 33.30 10.35 6.47
C CYS A 25 34.70 10.91 6.23
N THR A 26 34.83 11.96 5.41
CA THR A 26 36.12 12.63 5.18
C THR A 26 36.67 13.25 6.46
N SER A 27 35.85 14.00 7.21
CA SER A 27 36.28 14.61 8.47
C SER A 27 36.70 13.56 9.51
N LEU A 28 36.00 12.42 9.57
CA LEU A 28 36.34 11.32 10.48
C LEU A 28 37.65 10.62 10.07
N GLY A 29 37.89 10.47 8.77
CA GLY A 29 39.16 9.97 8.24
C GLY A 29 40.34 10.85 8.65
N SER A 30 40.24 12.17 8.45
CA SER A 30 41.30 13.12 8.85
C SER A 30 41.55 13.10 10.36
N ASN A 31 40.50 13.09 11.19
CA ASN A 31 40.65 13.00 12.64
C ASN A 31 41.38 11.71 13.07
N ARG A 32 41.06 10.57 12.44
CA ARG A 32 41.71 9.29 12.73
C ARG A 32 43.17 9.28 12.30
N ALA A 33 43.50 9.89 11.16
CA ALA A 33 44.89 10.01 10.70
C ALA A 33 45.74 10.78 11.73
N VAL A 34 45.25 11.94 12.19
CA VAL A 34 45.97 12.74 13.20
C VAL A 34 46.04 12.04 14.55
N GLN A 35 45.01 11.28 14.92
CA GLN A 35 45.07 10.44 16.12
C GLN A 35 46.22 9.42 16.02
N HIS A 36 46.34 8.72 14.89
CA HIS A 36 47.42 7.75 14.70
C HIS A 36 48.81 8.39 14.69
N GLU A 37 48.95 9.60 14.15
CA GLU A 37 50.20 10.35 14.22
C GLU A 37 50.60 10.68 15.67
N LEU A 38 49.64 11.11 16.50
CA LEU A 38 49.87 11.36 17.92
C LEU A 38 50.17 10.08 18.70
N GLU A 39 49.46 8.98 18.42
CA GLU A 39 49.68 7.67 19.05
C GLU A 39 51.08 7.12 18.73
N ARG A 40 51.56 7.34 17.49
CA ARG A 40 52.92 6.98 17.10
C ARG A 40 53.93 7.86 17.84
N ASP A 41 53.76 9.17 17.84
CA ASP A 41 54.67 10.11 18.50
C ASP A 41 54.79 9.81 20.01
N ILE A 42 53.66 9.58 20.71
CA ILE A 42 53.70 9.19 22.12
C ILE A 42 54.36 7.82 22.35
N SER A 43 54.12 6.83 21.47
CA SER A 43 54.74 5.51 21.56
C SER A 43 56.26 5.57 21.41
N ASP A 44 56.75 6.36 20.45
CA ASP A 44 58.18 6.56 20.21
C ASP A 44 58.83 7.27 21.41
N LYS A 45 58.17 8.29 21.97
CA LYS A 45 58.62 8.99 23.19
C LYS A 45 58.66 8.07 24.42
N VAL A 46 57.66 7.21 24.60
CA VAL A 46 57.63 6.22 25.69
C VAL A 46 58.78 5.23 25.53
N THR A 47 59.03 4.76 24.31
CA THR A 47 60.14 3.86 24.02
C THR A 47 61.49 4.51 24.31
N ALA A 48 61.67 5.76 23.87
CA ALA A 48 62.86 6.55 24.19
C ALA A 48 63.05 6.67 25.70
N GLN A 49 61.99 7.00 26.46
CA GLN A 49 62.06 7.09 27.91
C GLN A 49 62.43 5.76 28.59
N ILE A 50 61.97 4.61 28.07
CA ILE A 50 62.34 3.29 28.58
C ILE A 50 63.83 3.02 28.35
N ILE A 51 64.34 3.39 27.17
CA ILE A 51 65.77 3.28 26.85
C ILE A 51 66.57 4.16 27.79
N ASP A 52 66.19 5.43 27.97
CA ASP A 52 66.87 6.37 28.87
C ASP A 52 66.89 5.87 30.31
N LYS A 53 65.75 5.35 30.80
CA LYS A 53 65.69 4.71 32.11
C LYS A 53 66.65 3.53 32.19
N ARG A 54 66.69 2.65 31.19
CA ARG A 54 67.63 1.52 31.19
C ARG A 54 69.08 1.99 31.20
N CYS A 55 69.42 2.98 30.38
CA CYS A 55 70.73 3.59 30.31
C CYS A 55 71.17 4.18 31.64
N HIS A 56 70.27 4.89 32.33
CA HIS A 56 70.52 5.45 33.65
C HIS A 56 70.86 4.39 34.72
N HIS A 57 70.36 3.15 34.59
CA HIS A 57 70.63 2.07 35.55
C HIS A 57 71.91 1.27 35.26
N PHE A 58 72.60 1.51 34.14
CA PHE A 58 73.85 0.81 33.86
C PHE A 58 74.96 1.22 34.84
N ARG A 59 75.75 0.23 35.28
CA ARG A 59 76.92 0.40 36.14
C ARG A 59 78.13 -0.19 35.42
N ASN A 60 79.34 0.21 35.81
CA ASN A 60 80.58 -0.26 35.17
C ASN A 60 80.76 -1.79 35.22
N ALA A 61 80.07 -2.49 36.13
CA ALA A 61 80.09 -3.95 36.28
C ALA A 61 78.79 -4.62 35.80
N SER A 62 77.97 -3.96 34.98
CA SER A 62 76.73 -4.55 34.44
C SER A 62 77.03 -5.57 33.33
N ASP A 63 76.47 -6.78 33.41
CA ASP A 63 76.72 -7.88 32.46
C ASP A 63 76.30 -7.60 31.00
N VAL A 64 75.51 -6.54 30.76
CA VAL A 64 74.90 -6.21 29.45
C VAL A 64 75.72 -5.17 28.66
N ILE A 65 76.84 -4.66 29.20
CA ILE A 65 77.69 -3.69 28.51
C ILE A 65 78.66 -4.40 27.54
N SER A 66 78.80 -3.88 26.33
CA SER A 66 79.64 -4.46 25.27
C SER A 66 80.04 -3.40 24.25
N TYR A 67 81.11 -3.63 23.49
CA TYR A 67 81.46 -2.77 22.35
C TYR A 67 80.56 -3.08 21.16
N TYR A 68 79.90 -2.05 20.62
CA TYR A 68 78.99 -2.17 19.48
C TYR A 68 79.64 -1.63 18.19
N LYS A 69 79.46 -2.36 17.08
CA LYS A 69 80.00 -1.99 15.76
C LYS A 69 79.15 -0.87 15.14
N GLY A 70 79.79 0.13 14.51
CA GLY A 70 79.09 1.22 13.83
C GLY A 70 78.87 2.49 14.65
N TYR A 71 79.50 2.63 15.82
CA TYR A 71 79.45 3.85 16.65
C TYR A 71 80.06 5.10 15.96
N ASP A 72 80.83 4.90 14.88
CA ASP A 72 81.57 5.92 14.13
C ASP A 72 80.82 6.39 12.85
N LEU A 73 79.60 5.89 12.60
CA LEU A 73 78.77 6.35 11.48
C LEU A 73 78.06 7.66 11.85
N THR A 74 78.75 8.76 11.56
CA THR A 74 78.27 10.13 11.27
C THR A 74 76.85 10.49 11.73
N LEU A 75 76.81 11.40 12.70
CA LEU A 75 75.68 11.98 13.42
C LEU A 75 74.76 12.93 12.58
N TRP A 76 74.68 12.77 11.26
CA TRP A 76 74.04 13.75 10.38
C TRP A 76 72.50 13.66 10.35
N ASP A 77 71.92 12.54 10.79
CA ASP A 77 70.47 12.28 10.83
C ASP A 77 69.86 12.38 12.24
N LEU A 78 70.60 12.85 13.25
CA LEU A 78 70.05 13.00 14.60
C LEU A 78 69.23 14.28 14.74
N SER A 79 68.04 14.15 15.31
CA SER A 79 67.21 15.28 15.71
C SER A 79 67.90 16.11 16.81
N LEU A 80 67.92 17.44 16.64
CA LEU A 80 68.27 18.38 17.69
C LEU A 80 67.09 18.55 18.67
N PRO A 81 67.33 18.90 19.96
CA PRO A 81 66.25 19.10 20.94
C PRO A 81 65.15 20.05 20.48
N ASP A 82 65.53 21.17 19.84
CA ASP A 82 64.56 22.14 19.31
C ASP A 82 63.72 21.55 18.17
N SER A 83 64.33 20.73 17.29
CA SER A 83 63.61 20.04 16.22
C SER A 83 62.66 18.95 16.74
N TRP A 84 63.04 18.27 17.82
CA TRP A 84 62.20 17.27 18.49
C TRP A 84 61.00 17.91 19.21
N SER A 85 61.22 19.02 19.92
CA SER A 85 60.13 19.78 20.56
C SER A 85 59.16 20.30 19.51
N LYS A 86 59.70 20.94 18.47
CA LYS A 86 58.89 21.50 17.37
C LYS A 86 58.06 20.43 16.66
N PHE A 87 58.61 19.25 16.39
CA PHE A 87 57.86 18.14 15.79
C PHE A 87 56.61 17.77 16.60
N THR A 88 56.74 17.77 17.92
CA THR A 88 55.63 17.47 18.84
C THR A 88 54.62 18.61 18.89
N ASP A 89 55.11 19.84 18.97
CA ASP A 89 54.27 21.04 18.97
C ASP A 89 53.45 21.15 17.68
N ASP A 90 54.08 20.86 16.53
CA ASP A 90 53.42 20.83 15.21
C ASP A 90 52.32 19.75 15.17
N ASN A 91 52.57 18.54 15.69
CA ASN A 91 51.56 17.47 15.78
C ASN A 91 50.39 17.86 16.68
N ILE A 92 50.66 18.51 17.82
CA ILE A 92 49.64 19.00 18.76
C ILE A 92 48.79 20.09 18.10
N LEU A 93 49.43 21.06 17.45
CA LEU A 93 48.74 22.15 16.73
C LEU A 93 47.88 21.59 15.60
N HIS A 94 48.40 20.62 14.84
CA HIS A 94 47.63 19.96 13.79
C HIS A 94 46.39 19.26 14.34
N SER A 95 46.52 18.54 15.46
CA SER A 95 45.39 17.92 16.18
C SER A 95 44.37 18.91 16.69
N GLN A 96 44.81 20.04 17.27
CA GLN A 96 43.91 21.10 17.71
C GLN A 96 43.12 21.70 16.53
N SER A 97 43.80 21.95 15.41
CA SER A 97 43.17 22.46 14.18
C SER A 97 42.12 21.49 13.63
N GLN A 98 42.42 20.18 13.54
CA GLN A 98 41.44 19.19 13.09
C GLN A 98 40.24 19.06 14.04
N ARG A 99 40.48 19.09 15.36
CA ARG A 99 39.39 19.09 16.35
C ARG A 99 38.49 20.31 16.23
N ALA A 100 39.04 21.50 15.96
CA ALA A 100 38.26 22.72 15.73
C ALA A 100 37.38 22.62 14.46
N VAL A 101 37.93 22.05 13.37
CA VAL A 101 37.16 21.77 12.14
C VAL A 101 36.02 20.78 12.43
N SER A 102 36.31 19.70 13.15
CA SER A 102 35.31 18.70 13.54
C SER A 102 34.21 19.28 14.43
N HIS A 103 34.55 20.18 15.37
CA HIS A 103 33.58 20.84 16.22
C HIS A 103 32.60 21.70 15.40
N LYS A 104 33.16 22.55 14.53
CA LYS A 104 32.35 23.40 13.64
C LYS A 104 31.41 22.60 12.74
N LEU A 105 31.84 21.41 12.31
CA LEU A 105 30.98 20.49 11.56
C LEU A 105 29.82 19.98 12.42
N ARG A 106 30.08 19.58 13.67
CA ARG A 106 29.03 19.11 14.59
C ARG A 106 28.00 20.21 14.86
N ASP A 107 28.44 21.46 15.06
CA ASP A 107 27.54 22.61 15.23
C ASP A 107 26.63 22.79 14.02
N LYS A 108 27.18 22.69 12.79
CA LYS A 108 26.39 22.76 11.56
C LYS A 108 25.39 21.61 11.44
N ILE A 109 25.78 20.40 11.83
CA ILE A 109 24.90 19.22 11.82
C ILE A 109 23.74 19.43 12.79
N GLU A 110 24.00 19.91 14.00
CA GLU A 110 22.97 20.18 15.00
C GLU A 110 21.96 21.21 14.52
N ILE A 111 22.43 22.32 13.93
CA ILE A 111 21.56 23.33 13.33
C ILE A 111 20.71 22.70 12.22
N LEU A 112 21.32 21.94 11.30
CA LEU A 112 20.60 21.31 10.20
C LEU A 112 19.55 20.31 10.70
N LEU A 113 19.87 19.51 11.71
CA LEU A 113 18.94 18.55 12.31
C LEU A 113 17.74 19.27 12.94
N ASN A 114 18.00 20.33 13.70
CA ASN A 114 16.94 21.12 14.32
C ASN A 114 16.04 21.80 13.27
N THR A 115 16.63 22.41 12.23
CA THR A 115 15.88 23.01 11.12
C THR A 115 15.04 21.96 10.38
N THR A 116 15.64 20.83 10.03
CA THR A 116 14.93 19.74 9.32
C THR A 116 13.80 19.18 10.16
N SER A 117 14.01 18.98 11.46
CA SER A 117 12.97 18.53 12.39
C SER A 117 11.79 19.50 12.43
N ASN A 118 12.08 20.80 12.53
CA ASN A 118 11.05 21.84 12.54
C ASN A 118 10.28 21.89 11.21
N GLU A 119 10.96 21.74 10.08
CA GLU A 119 10.32 21.68 8.77
C GLU A 119 9.43 20.45 8.62
N MET A 120 9.90 19.26 9.02
CA MET A 120 9.09 18.04 9.02
C MET A 120 7.85 18.18 9.88
N TRP A 121 7.98 18.79 11.07
CA TRP A 121 6.85 19.06 11.96
C TRP A 121 5.84 20.01 11.32
N ASN A 122 6.31 21.07 10.67
CA ASN A 122 5.44 22.02 9.97
C ASN A 122 4.71 21.34 8.80
N GLN A 123 5.42 20.55 7.97
CA GLN A 123 4.80 19.80 6.88
C GLN A 123 3.76 18.80 7.39
N PHE A 124 4.06 18.07 8.47
CA PHE A 124 3.12 17.17 9.11
C PHE A 124 1.83 17.90 9.52
N ASN A 125 1.95 19.04 10.20
CA ASN A 125 0.79 19.83 10.62
C ASN A 125 0.00 20.37 9.43
N THR A 126 0.67 20.89 8.40
CA THR A 126 0.01 21.37 7.18
C THR A 126 -0.77 20.26 6.47
N VAL A 127 -0.16 19.09 6.28
CA VAL A 127 -0.82 17.94 5.66
C VAL A 127 -2.00 17.46 6.52
N ASN A 128 -1.83 17.39 7.83
CA ASN A 128 -2.88 16.91 8.72
C ASN A 128 -4.11 17.85 8.74
N VAL A 129 -3.87 19.17 8.70
CA VAL A 129 -4.95 20.17 8.55
C VAL A 129 -5.64 20.02 7.19
N ALA A 130 -4.87 19.92 6.10
CA ALA A 130 -5.42 19.72 4.77
C ALA A 130 -6.24 18.43 4.66
N PHE A 131 -5.77 17.34 5.27
CA PHE A 131 -6.46 16.06 5.31
C PHE A 131 -7.76 16.13 6.13
N THR A 132 -7.71 16.75 7.31
CA THR A 132 -8.90 16.96 8.16
C THR A 132 -9.96 17.77 7.41
N ASN A 133 -9.55 18.85 6.73
CA ASN A 133 -10.45 19.65 5.90
C ASN A 133 -11.00 18.81 4.73
N GLY A 134 -10.15 18.03 4.07
CA GLY A 134 -10.53 17.13 2.98
C GLY A 134 -11.47 15.99 3.41
N MET A 135 -11.46 15.57 4.69
CA MET A 135 -12.44 14.62 5.23
C MET A 135 -13.78 15.28 5.58
N SER A 136 -13.76 16.56 5.95
CA SER A 136 -14.97 17.29 6.33
C SER A 136 -15.93 17.47 5.16
N GLU A 137 -15.42 17.72 3.96
CA GLU A 137 -16.22 17.94 2.74
C GLU A 137 -17.04 16.70 2.31
N PRO A 138 -16.46 15.50 2.13
CA PRO A 138 -17.22 14.29 1.80
C PRO A 138 -18.13 13.86 2.95
N THR A 139 -17.75 14.11 4.20
CA THR A 139 -18.63 13.85 5.36
C THR A 139 -19.87 14.75 5.30
N ASN A 140 -19.70 16.03 5.00
CA ASN A 140 -20.81 16.97 4.82
C ASN A 140 -21.68 16.59 3.62
N ALA A 141 -21.07 16.18 2.50
CA ALA A 141 -21.80 15.71 1.33
C ALA A 141 -22.64 14.45 1.64
N LYS A 142 -22.07 13.47 2.35
CA LYS A 142 -22.77 12.28 2.81
C LYS A 142 -23.97 12.63 3.70
N ASN A 143 -23.77 13.52 4.69
CA ASN A 143 -24.84 13.94 5.59
C ASN A 143 -25.99 14.59 4.81
N ARG A 144 -25.69 15.46 3.83
CA ARG A 144 -26.69 16.06 2.94
C ARG A 144 -27.45 14.98 2.16
N LEU A 145 -26.76 14.01 1.57
CA LEU A 145 -27.39 12.91 0.84
C LEU A 145 -28.29 12.05 1.74
N GLN A 146 -27.90 11.79 2.98
CA GLN A 146 -28.73 11.09 3.95
C GLN A 146 -30.01 11.89 4.28
N THR A 147 -29.91 13.21 4.45
CA THR A 147 -31.08 14.07 4.63
C THR A 147 -32.00 14.05 3.40
N HIS A 148 -31.44 14.15 2.20
CA HIS A 148 -32.22 14.06 0.96
C HIS A 148 -32.93 12.70 0.82
N LEU A 149 -32.24 11.60 1.11
CA LEU A 149 -32.84 10.26 1.09
C LEU A 149 -34.04 10.17 2.02
N ALA A 150 -33.91 10.66 3.26
CA ALA A 150 -35.00 10.66 4.23
C ALA A 150 -36.21 11.47 3.71
N LYS A 151 -35.96 12.64 3.10
CA LYS A 151 -37.01 13.47 2.52
C LYS A 151 -37.71 12.77 1.34
N THR A 152 -36.96 12.18 0.42
CA THR A 152 -37.54 11.48 -0.74
C THR A 152 -38.36 10.26 -0.31
N LEU A 153 -37.90 9.49 0.68
CA LEU A 153 -38.70 8.38 1.24
C LEU A 153 -40.02 8.87 1.86
N GLN A 154 -39.99 10.01 2.56
CA GLN A 154 -41.20 10.62 3.09
C GLN A 154 -42.15 11.09 1.97
N GLU A 155 -41.62 11.72 0.91
CA GLU A 155 -42.41 12.14 -0.25
C GLU A 155 -43.03 10.92 -0.96
N ILE A 156 -42.29 9.82 -1.13
CA ILE A 156 -42.81 8.57 -1.69
C ILE A 156 -43.98 8.04 -0.85
N LEU A 157 -43.80 7.93 0.47
CA LEU A 157 -44.87 7.46 1.37
C LEU A 157 -46.12 8.36 1.28
N GLN A 158 -45.94 9.69 1.21
CA GLN A 158 -47.04 10.62 1.03
C GLN A 158 -47.75 10.41 -0.31
N THR A 159 -47.02 10.13 -1.39
CA THR A 159 -47.62 9.82 -2.70
C THR A 159 -48.35 8.48 -2.69
N GLU A 160 -47.83 7.45 -2.01
CA GLU A 160 -48.50 6.15 -1.88
C GLU A 160 -49.84 6.29 -1.14
N ILE A 161 -49.86 7.05 -0.03
CA ILE A 161 -51.10 7.38 0.70
C ILE A 161 -52.06 8.16 -0.20
N LEU A 162 -51.54 9.15 -0.95
CA LEU A 162 -52.36 9.96 -1.86
C LEU A 162 -52.98 9.10 -2.96
N ILE A 163 -52.29 8.09 -3.49
CA ILE A 163 -52.80 7.16 -4.51
C ILE A 163 -53.84 6.19 -3.91
N ASP A 164 -53.64 5.72 -2.68
CA ASP A 164 -54.59 4.79 -2.05
C ASP A 164 -55.92 5.48 -1.67
N SER A 165 -55.88 6.77 -1.31
CA SER A 165 -57.08 7.50 -0.90
C SER A 165 -58.20 7.57 -1.97
N PRO A 166 -57.97 7.93 -3.25
CA PRO A 166 -58.99 7.88 -4.29
C PRO A 166 -59.34 6.45 -4.69
N LYS A 167 -58.39 5.48 -4.66
CA LYS A 167 -58.70 4.07 -4.91
C LYS A 167 -59.71 3.54 -3.90
N LYS A 168 -59.53 3.87 -2.62
CA LYS A 168 -60.48 3.52 -1.56
C LYS A 168 -61.82 4.23 -1.75
N ALA A 169 -61.82 5.54 -2.03
CA ALA A 169 -63.07 6.27 -2.30
C ALA A 169 -63.85 5.70 -3.48
N LEU A 170 -63.16 5.22 -4.52
CA LEU A 170 -63.79 4.54 -5.66
C LEU A 170 -64.43 3.22 -5.25
N ARG A 171 -63.70 2.35 -4.50
CA ARG A 171 -64.25 1.09 -3.98
C ARG A 171 -65.47 1.33 -3.08
N ASP A 172 -65.44 2.35 -2.23
CA ASP A 172 -66.55 2.68 -1.33
C ASP A 172 -67.81 3.13 -2.11
N LYS A 173 -67.65 3.63 -3.35
CA LYS A 173 -68.75 4.06 -4.24
C LYS A 173 -69.23 2.97 -5.21
N GLU A 174 -68.48 1.90 -5.40
CA GLU A 174 -68.79 0.80 -6.32
C GLU A 174 -70.08 0.06 -5.93
N CYS A 175 -70.21 -0.38 -4.67
CA CYS A 175 -71.40 -1.10 -4.20
C CYS A 175 -72.69 -0.25 -4.28
N PRO A 176 -72.72 1.02 -3.82
CA PRO A 176 -73.90 1.89 -4.02
C PRO A 176 -74.26 2.10 -5.49
N LEU A 177 -73.26 2.21 -6.38
CA LEU A 177 -73.48 2.36 -7.82
C LEU A 177 -74.11 1.10 -8.42
N MET A 178 -73.58 -0.09 -8.08
CA MET A 178 -74.13 -1.37 -8.52
C MET A 178 -75.58 -1.53 -8.05
N VAL A 179 -75.88 -1.22 -6.79
CA VAL A 179 -77.27 -1.25 -6.27
C VAL A 179 -78.18 -0.32 -7.06
N ALA A 180 -77.71 0.88 -7.39
CA ALA A 180 -78.52 1.85 -8.12
C ALA A 180 -78.70 1.46 -9.61
N GLN A 181 -77.67 0.87 -10.25
CA GLN A 181 -77.78 0.28 -11.59
C GLN A 181 -78.77 -0.89 -11.60
N THR A 182 -78.66 -1.84 -10.66
CA THR A 182 -79.59 -2.97 -10.56
C THR A 182 -81.02 -2.49 -10.30
N ARG A 183 -81.22 -1.47 -9.45
CA ARG A 183 -82.54 -0.87 -9.22
C ARG A 183 -83.11 -0.22 -10.48
N LEU A 184 -82.25 0.45 -11.27
CA LEU A 184 -82.65 1.05 -12.54
C LEU A 184 -83.05 -0.04 -13.55
N ASP A 185 -82.27 -1.11 -13.69
CA ASP A 185 -82.58 -2.24 -14.57
C ASP A 185 -83.87 -2.97 -14.17
N GLU A 186 -84.08 -3.21 -12.87
CA GLU A 186 -85.36 -3.78 -12.41
C GLU A 186 -86.54 -2.83 -12.68
N SER A 187 -86.31 -1.51 -12.66
CA SER A 187 -87.35 -0.52 -12.95
C SER A 187 -87.73 -0.44 -14.44
N THR A 188 -86.81 -0.76 -15.37
CA THR A 188 -87.07 -0.74 -16.82
C THR A 188 -87.87 -1.96 -17.29
N ARG A 189 -87.97 -3.01 -16.46
CA ARG A 189 -88.76 -4.22 -16.71
C ARG A 189 -90.26 -4.09 -16.41
N ARG A 190 -90.71 -2.91 -15.98
CA ARG A 190 -92.13 -2.65 -15.71
C ARG A 190 -92.96 -2.76 -17.01
N PRO A 191 -94.04 -3.55 -17.04
CA PRO A 191 -94.80 -3.78 -18.26
C PRO A 191 -95.72 -2.60 -18.61
N ASN A 192 -95.84 -2.31 -19.91
CA ASN A 192 -96.80 -1.37 -20.50
C ASN A 192 -96.75 0.04 -19.85
N VAL A 193 -97.91 0.57 -19.43
CA VAL A 193 -98.09 1.94 -18.93
C VAL A 193 -97.40 2.19 -17.58
N GLU A 194 -97.01 1.13 -16.86
CA GLU A 194 -96.31 1.22 -15.57
C GLU A 194 -94.83 1.61 -15.69
N LEU A 195 -94.28 1.64 -16.91
CA LEU A 195 -92.95 2.19 -17.21
C LEU A 195 -92.98 3.73 -17.22
N CYS A 196 -93.23 4.29 -16.03
CA CYS A 196 -93.26 5.73 -15.82
C CYS A 196 -91.85 6.32 -15.82
N ARG A 197 -91.59 7.30 -16.69
CA ARG A 197 -90.35 8.08 -16.68
C ARG A 197 -90.34 8.99 -15.46
N THR A 198 -89.56 8.63 -14.44
CA THR A 198 -89.37 9.46 -13.25
C THR A 198 -88.12 10.33 -13.43
N THR A 199 -88.08 11.49 -12.78
CA THR A 199 -86.91 12.40 -12.80
C THR A 199 -85.60 11.68 -12.41
N HIS A 200 -85.68 10.71 -11.49
CA HIS A 200 -84.54 9.89 -11.07
C HIS A 200 -84.01 8.97 -12.18
N THR A 201 -84.88 8.40 -13.03
CA THR A 201 -84.42 7.52 -14.14
C THR A 201 -83.64 8.28 -15.21
N THR A 202 -83.98 9.55 -15.45
CA THR A 202 -83.29 10.42 -16.41
C THR A 202 -81.96 10.96 -15.88
N GLU A 203 -81.89 11.34 -14.60
CA GLU A 203 -80.64 11.84 -13.99
C GLU A 203 -79.63 10.73 -13.69
N PHE A 204 -80.08 9.52 -13.35
CA PHE A 204 -79.16 8.41 -13.09
C PHE A 204 -78.53 7.85 -14.38
N GLY A 205 -79.30 7.80 -15.47
CA GLY A 205 -78.81 7.35 -16.78
C GLY A 205 -77.71 8.24 -17.36
N THR A 206 -77.78 9.56 -17.16
CA THR A 206 -76.73 10.49 -17.59
C THR A 206 -75.47 10.38 -16.74
N VAL A 207 -75.59 10.11 -15.43
CA VAL A 207 -74.44 9.91 -14.52
C VAL A 207 -73.72 8.58 -14.79
N VAL A 208 -74.45 7.50 -15.06
CA VAL A 208 -73.86 6.19 -15.42
C VAL A 208 -73.10 6.28 -16.75
N GLY A 209 -73.66 6.97 -17.75
CA GLY A 209 -72.99 7.17 -19.04
C GLY A 209 -71.66 7.94 -18.94
N LEU A 210 -71.57 8.92 -18.02
CA LEU A 210 -70.33 9.65 -17.74
C LEU A 210 -69.29 8.80 -16.98
N GLY A 211 -69.75 7.88 -16.13
CA GLY A 211 -68.88 6.97 -15.35
C GLY A 211 -68.16 5.92 -16.21
N GLU A 212 -68.87 5.33 -17.18
CA GLU A 212 -68.30 4.32 -18.08
C GLU A 212 -67.21 4.89 -19.00
N THR A 213 -67.36 6.14 -19.47
CA THR A 213 -66.33 6.84 -20.25
C THR A 213 -65.05 7.11 -19.44
N CYS A 214 -65.16 7.32 -18.14
CA CYS A 214 -64.01 7.61 -17.27
C CYS A 214 -63.25 6.32 -16.87
N PHE A 215 -63.97 5.23 -16.62
CA PHE A 215 -63.39 3.93 -16.24
C PHE A 215 -62.63 3.26 -17.40
N ALA A 216 -63.13 3.38 -18.63
CA ALA A 216 -62.45 2.88 -19.83
C ALA A 216 -61.08 3.53 -20.05
N HIS A 217 -60.91 4.80 -19.65
CA HIS A 217 -59.66 5.53 -19.81
C HIS A 217 -58.58 5.12 -18.78
N PHE A 218 -58.97 4.62 -17.60
CA PHE A 218 -58.06 4.26 -16.49
C PHE A 218 -57.55 2.82 -16.56
N SER A 219 -58.30 1.90 -17.18
CA SER A 219 -57.94 0.48 -17.27
C SER A 219 -56.76 0.19 -18.21
N SER A 220 -56.49 1.07 -19.19
CA SER A 220 -55.49 0.80 -20.24
C SER A 220 -54.01 0.97 -19.79
N GLU A 221 -53.73 1.66 -18.67
CA GLU A 221 -52.36 2.02 -18.29
C GLU A 221 -51.63 1.04 -17.34
N ASN A 222 -52.31 0.08 -16.70
CA ASN A 222 -51.74 -0.64 -15.54
C ASN A 222 -51.28 -2.10 -15.76
N HIS A 223 -51.28 -2.62 -16.98
CA HIS A 223 -50.94 -4.04 -17.24
C HIS A 223 -49.43 -4.36 -17.29
N PHE A 224 -48.54 -3.36 -17.22
CA PHE A 224 -47.11 -3.56 -17.54
C PHE A 224 -46.17 -3.81 -16.34
N LEU A 225 -46.59 -3.55 -15.11
CA LEU A 225 -45.68 -3.51 -13.94
C LEU A 225 -45.57 -4.81 -13.12
N TRP A 226 -46.43 -5.80 -13.34
CA TRP A 226 -46.44 -7.04 -12.54
C TRP A 226 -45.40 -8.09 -12.95
N ASN A 227 -44.83 -8.01 -14.16
CA ASN A 227 -44.00 -9.09 -14.72
C ASN A 227 -42.50 -9.02 -14.40
N TYR A 228 -42.00 -7.98 -13.72
CA TYR A 228 -40.54 -7.82 -13.50
C TYR A 228 -40.01 -8.44 -12.20
N SER A 229 -40.87 -8.99 -11.34
CA SER A 229 -40.51 -9.39 -9.96
C SER A 229 -40.03 -10.85 -9.79
N HIS A 230 -40.15 -11.71 -10.80
CA HIS A 230 -40.09 -13.18 -10.60
C HIS A 230 -38.97 -13.96 -11.32
N SER A 231 -37.74 -13.43 -11.44
CA SER A 231 -36.63 -14.17 -12.11
C SER A 231 -35.34 -14.35 -11.31
N ALA A 232 -35.31 -14.10 -9.99
CA ALA A 232 -34.14 -14.43 -9.18
C ALA A 232 -34.19 -15.89 -8.67
N VAL A 233 -33.33 -16.75 -9.22
CA VAL A 233 -33.10 -18.13 -8.77
C VAL A 233 -32.63 -18.13 -7.30
N ALA A 234 -33.45 -18.66 -6.40
CA ALA A 234 -33.18 -18.71 -4.97
C ALA A 234 -32.27 -19.91 -4.61
N LEU A 235 -30.95 -19.69 -4.53
CA LEU A 235 -30.04 -20.66 -3.87
C LEU A 235 -30.23 -20.64 -2.34
N THR A 236 -30.11 -21.81 -1.71
CA THR A 236 -30.24 -21.99 -0.26
C THR A 236 -29.07 -21.35 0.52
N PRO A 237 -29.22 -20.98 1.80
CA PRO A 237 -28.17 -20.34 2.60
C PRO A 237 -26.91 -21.21 2.84
N SER A 238 -27.05 -22.53 2.88
CA SER A 238 -25.95 -23.48 3.11
C SER A 238 -25.04 -23.61 1.88
N ASP A 239 -25.62 -23.62 0.68
CA ASP A 239 -24.87 -23.78 -0.58
C ASP A 239 -23.98 -22.55 -0.87
N LYS A 240 -24.43 -21.37 -0.44
CA LYS A 240 -23.69 -20.10 -0.60
C LYS A 240 -22.37 -20.08 0.17
N MET A 241 -22.32 -20.72 1.34
CA MET A 241 -21.10 -20.71 2.16
C MET A 241 -20.04 -21.67 1.64
N LEU A 242 -20.46 -22.85 1.13
CA LEU A 242 -19.55 -23.82 0.52
C LEU A 242 -18.94 -23.28 -0.78
N LEU A 243 -19.76 -22.65 -1.64
CA LEU A 243 -19.30 -22.02 -2.88
C LEU A 243 -18.30 -20.89 -2.62
N LEU A 244 -18.55 -20.09 -1.57
CA LEU A 244 -17.67 -19.00 -1.18
C LEU A 244 -16.33 -19.53 -0.65
N LEU A 245 -16.36 -20.59 0.18
CA LEU A 245 -15.15 -21.24 0.67
C LEU A 245 -14.31 -21.80 -0.49
N LEU A 246 -14.94 -22.56 -1.40
CA LEU A 246 -14.29 -23.12 -2.58
C LEU A 246 -13.68 -22.02 -3.45
N GLY A 247 -14.42 -20.93 -3.69
CA GLY A 247 -13.96 -19.79 -4.47
C GLY A 247 -12.70 -19.15 -3.90
N ILE A 248 -12.59 -19.05 -2.57
CA ILE A 248 -11.41 -18.47 -1.92
C ILE A 248 -10.21 -19.40 -1.99
N VAL A 249 -10.40 -20.72 -1.85
CA VAL A 249 -9.31 -21.69 -2.03
C VAL A 249 -8.77 -21.61 -3.45
N VAL A 250 -9.65 -21.58 -4.45
CA VAL A 250 -9.26 -21.43 -5.86
C VAL A 250 -8.53 -20.10 -6.08
N LEU A 251 -9.03 -19.00 -5.51
CA LEU A 251 -8.39 -17.69 -5.59
C LEU A 251 -6.98 -17.69 -4.98
N HIS A 252 -6.80 -18.33 -3.82
CA HIS A 252 -5.50 -18.45 -3.17
C HIS A 252 -4.53 -19.29 -4.02
N ILE A 253 -4.97 -20.47 -4.48
CA ILE A 253 -4.14 -21.34 -5.32
C ILE A 253 -3.75 -20.62 -6.61
N ALA A 254 -4.68 -19.89 -7.24
CA ALA A 254 -4.38 -19.09 -8.42
C ALA A 254 -3.30 -18.04 -8.13
N ALA A 255 -3.43 -17.27 -7.03
CA ALA A 255 -2.41 -16.30 -6.63
C ALA A 255 -1.05 -16.96 -6.40
N LEU A 256 -1.01 -18.10 -5.70
CA LEU A 256 0.21 -18.85 -5.42
C LEU A 256 0.89 -19.37 -6.69
N VAL A 257 0.12 -19.91 -7.64
CA VAL A 257 0.64 -20.36 -8.93
C VAL A 257 1.21 -19.19 -9.72
N LEU A 258 0.52 -18.04 -9.76
CA LEU A 258 1.02 -16.85 -10.43
C LEU A 258 2.32 -16.35 -9.82
N LEU A 259 2.44 -16.35 -8.49
CA LEU A 259 3.69 -15.97 -7.79
C LEU A 259 4.84 -16.93 -8.08
N PHE A 260 4.54 -18.23 -8.09
CA PHE A 260 5.53 -19.25 -8.41
C PHE A 260 6.04 -19.09 -9.84
N VAL A 261 5.12 -19.03 -10.82
CA VAL A 261 5.44 -18.86 -12.24
C VAL A 261 6.18 -17.54 -12.47
N SER A 262 5.73 -16.45 -11.87
CA SER A 262 6.42 -15.16 -11.95
C SER A 262 7.86 -15.29 -11.45
N THR A 263 8.10 -15.97 -10.33
CA THR A 263 9.44 -16.01 -9.72
C THR A 263 10.44 -16.90 -10.47
N ILE A 264 9.98 -17.96 -11.16
CA ILE A 264 10.88 -18.95 -11.78
C ILE A 264 11.12 -18.76 -13.28
N VAL A 265 10.24 -18.05 -14.00
CA VAL A 265 10.30 -18.01 -15.47
C VAL A 265 11.17 -16.87 -15.98
N ASN A 266 12.04 -17.19 -16.96
CA ASN A 266 12.95 -16.34 -17.75
C ASN A 266 12.26 -15.33 -18.68
N ALA A 267 11.28 -14.59 -18.15
CA ALA A 267 10.49 -13.62 -18.91
C ALA A 267 10.09 -12.39 -18.07
N TRP A 268 10.98 -11.88 -17.20
CA TRP A 268 10.79 -10.61 -16.52
C TRP A 268 11.12 -9.42 -17.43
N THR A 269 12.18 -9.57 -18.22
CA THR A 269 12.53 -8.67 -19.33
C THR A 269 12.81 -9.49 -20.57
N THR A 270 12.28 -9.06 -21.69
CA THR A 270 12.43 -9.72 -23.00
C THR A 270 12.88 -8.72 -24.05
N GLY A 271 13.98 -9.01 -24.72
CA GLY A 271 14.46 -8.36 -25.94
C GLY A 271 14.33 -9.27 -27.16
N SER A 272 14.80 -8.78 -28.32
CA SER A 272 14.79 -9.54 -29.58
C SER A 272 15.73 -10.75 -29.55
N THR A 273 16.83 -10.66 -28.81
CA THR A 273 17.86 -11.70 -28.69
C THR A 273 18.27 -11.98 -27.24
N SER A 274 17.60 -11.38 -26.26
CA SER A 274 17.88 -11.51 -24.83
C SER A 274 16.59 -11.79 -24.05
N SER A 275 16.68 -12.60 -23.01
CA SER A 275 15.59 -12.90 -22.09
C SER A 275 16.16 -13.04 -20.69
N SER A 276 15.61 -12.30 -19.73
CA SER A 276 16.08 -12.32 -18.35
C SER A 276 14.94 -12.67 -17.38
N ASP A 277 15.23 -13.53 -16.41
CA ASP A 277 14.44 -13.65 -15.16
C ASP A 277 15.11 -12.84 -14.05
N LEU A 278 14.61 -13.05 -12.84
CA LEU A 278 15.12 -12.49 -11.61
C LEU A 278 16.50 -13.05 -11.21
N TRP A 279 16.90 -14.21 -11.73
CA TRP A 279 18.09 -14.99 -11.32
C TRP A 279 19.20 -15.02 -12.37
N ASN A 280 18.83 -15.02 -13.65
CA ASN A 280 19.69 -15.25 -14.80
C ASN A 280 19.32 -14.27 -15.92
N ASN A 281 20.35 -13.81 -16.62
CA ASN A 281 20.25 -13.08 -17.88
C ASN A 281 20.74 -13.98 -19.00
N CYS A 282 19.86 -14.30 -19.94
CA CYS A 282 20.18 -15.17 -21.06
C CYS A 282 20.17 -14.40 -22.38
N SER A 283 21.18 -14.64 -23.22
CA SER A 283 21.26 -14.07 -24.56
C SER A 283 21.46 -15.17 -25.61
N THR A 284 20.75 -15.03 -26.72
CA THR A 284 20.87 -15.86 -27.91
C THR A 284 21.80 -15.16 -28.89
N THR A 285 23.02 -15.68 -29.03
CA THR A 285 23.98 -15.19 -30.03
C THR A 285 24.17 -16.24 -31.12
N ASN A 286 24.81 -15.86 -32.24
CA ASN A 286 25.13 -16.80 -33.34
C ASN A 286 25.97 -18.02 -32.90
N ARG A 287 26.52 -18.03 -31.67
CA ARG A 287 27.31 -19.11 -31.08
C ARG A 287 26.54 -20.02 -30.11
N GLY A 288 25.24 -19.76 -29.88
CA GLY A 288 24.39 -20.54 -28.97
C GLY A 288 23.65 -19.70 -27.93
N TYR A 289 22.95 -20.38 -27.02
CA TYR A 289 22.21 -19.79 -25.90
C TYR A 289 23.13 -19.73 -24.67
N HIS A 290 23.45 -18.52 -24.22
CA HIS A 290 24.30 -18.27 -23.04
C HIS A 290 23.48 -17.66 -21.92
N CYS A 291 23.64 -18.13 -20.69
CA CYS A 291 22.99 -17.60 -19.51
C CYS A 291 24.02 -17.31 -18.42
N ASP A 292 24.02 -16.08 -17.93
CA ASP A 292 24.84 -15.64 -16.80
C ASP A 292 23.96 -15.28 -15.62
N LEU A 293 24.45 -15.44 -14.38
CA LEU A 293 23.70 -15.04 -13.19
C LEU A 293 23.48 -13.52 -13.16
N ALA A 294 22.27 -13.10 -12.82
CA ALA A 294 21.91 -11.70 -12.57
C ALA A 294 22.47 -11.24 -11.21
N ASN A 295 23.79 -11.06 -11.12
CA ASN A 295 24.50 -10.75 -9.86
C ASN A 295 25.11 -9.33 -9.80
N THR A 296 24.55 -8.39 -10.55
CA THR A 296 25.20 -7.11 -10.87
C THR A 296 24.72 -5.92 -10.04
N GLY A 297 23.69 -6.06 -9.20
CA GLY A 297 23.16 -4.96 -8.38
C GLY A 297 22.67 -5.38 -7.00
N VAL A 298 22.94 -4.57 -5.97
CA VAL A 298 22.41 -4.79 -4.60
C VAL A 298 20.87 -4.81 -4.58
N TRP A 299 20.23 -4.10 -5.52
CA TRP A 299 18.76 -3.98 -5.58
C TRP A 299 18.08 -5.24 -6.13
N ILE A 300 18.68 -5.99 -7.08
CA ILE A 300 18.05 -7.21 -7.61
C ILE A 300 17.98 -8.29 -6.54
N GLN A 301 18.97 -8.34 -5.64
CA GLN A 301 18.97 -9.23 -4.48
C GLN A 301 17.81 -8.91 -3.52
N ALA A 302 17.43 -7.63 -3.38
CA ALA A 302 16.26 -7.26 -2.59
C ALA A 302 14.96 -7.74 -3.25
N VAL A 303 14.83 -7.62 -4.58
CA VAL A 303 13.65 -8.13 -5.30
C VAL A 303 13.56 -9.66 -5.19
N GLN A 304 14.68 -10.37 -5.34
CA GLN A 304 14.78 -11.82 -5.15
C GLN A 304 14.29 -12.25 -3.77
N ALA A 305 14.77 -11.59 -2.71
CA ALA A 305 14.37 -11.88 -1.35
C ALA A 305 12.87 -11.62 -1.13
N LEU A 306 12.34 -10.51 -1.64
CA LEU A 306 10.92 -10.16 -1.52
C LEU A 306 10.01 -11.15 -2.24
N MET A 307 10.39 -11.60 -3.45
CA MET A 307 9.64 -12.60 -4.21
C MET A 307 9.62 -13.96 -3.48
N ILE A 308 10.77 -14.42 -2.96
CA ILE A 308 10.84 -15.66 -2.15
C ILE A 308 9.97 -15.55 -0.89
N LEU A 309 10.10 -14.45 -0.14
CA LEU A 309 9.32 -14.23 1.08
C LEU A 309 7.81 -14.22 0.79
N SER A 310 7.39 -13.68 -0.35
CA SER A 310 5.98 -13.70 -0.73
C SER A 310 5.43 -15.11 -0.94
N ILE A 311 6.20 -15.98 -1.60
CA ILE A 311 5.82 -17.39 -1.82
C ILE A 311 5.73 -18.13 -0.49
N ILE A 312 6.74 -17.96 0.38
CA ILE A 312 6.78 -18.60 1.70
C ILE A 312 5.55 -18.20 2.54
N PHE A 313 5.25 -16.91 2.62
CA PHE A 313 4.10 -16.44 3.38
C PHE A 313 2.76 -16.87 2.78
N SER A 314 2.65 -16.97 1.45
CA SER A 314 1.44 -17.52 0.83
C SER A 314 1.26 -19.02 1.13
N PHE A 315 2.33 -19.83 1.07
CA PHE A 315 2.27 -21.25 1.48
C PHE A 315 1.91 -21.41 2.96
N ILE A 316 2.52 -20.61 3.83
CA ILE A 316 2.19 -20.60 5.28
C ILE A 316 0.72 -20.22 5.48
N SER A 317 0.22 -19.20 4.76
CA SER A 317 -1.19 -18.82 4.82
C SER A 317 -2.11 -19.97 4.38
N LEU A 318 -1.80 -20.66 3.28
CA LEU A 318 -2.59 -21.80 2.81
C LEU A 318 -2.59 -22.96 3.83
N PHE A 319 -1.44 -23.27 4.43
CA PHE A 319 -1.34 -24.29 5.47
C PHE A 319 -2.19 -23.93 6.70
N LEU A 320 -2.06 -22.69 7.18
CA LEU A 320 -2.83 -22.18 8.31
C LEU A 320 -4.33 -22.14 8.03
N PHE A 321 -4.73 -21.88 6.79
CA PHE A 321 -6.11 -21.93 6.37
C PHE A 321 -6.69 -23.33 6.54
N PHE A 322 -5.97 -24.37 6.06
CA PHE A 322 -6.37 -25.76 6.27
C PHE A 322 -6.40 -26.14 7.74
N CYS A 323 -5.39 -25.74 8.54
CA CYS A 323 -5.41 -25.97 9.98
C CYS A 323 -6.63 -25.30 10.63
N GLN A 324 -6.96 -24.06 10.27
CA GLN A 324 -8.10 -23.32 10.84
C GLN A 324 -9.45 -23.89 10.40
N LEU A 325 -9.55 -24.49 9.22
CA LEU A 325 -10.76 -25.20 8.81
C LEU A 325 -11.16 -26.29 9.83
N PHE A 326 -10.18 -27.07 10.29
CA PHE A 326 -10.41 -28.20 11.19
C PHE A 326 -10.30 -27.85 12.69
N THR A 327 -9.41 -26.92 13.07
CA THR A 327 -9.13 -26.62 14.50
C THR A 327 -9.96 -25.49 15.08
N LEU A 328 -10.49 -24.58 14.25
CA LEU A 328 -11.16 -23.38 14.73
C LEU A 328 -12.57 -23.70 15.23
N GLN A 329 -12.86 -23.30 16.46
CA GLN A 329 -14.19 -23.40 17.06
C GLN A 329 -15.21 -22.51 16.32
N LYS A 330 -16.50 -22.86 16.44
CA LYS A 330 -17.60 -22.15 15.79
C LYS A 330 -17.57 -20.65 16.14
N GLY A 331 -17.67 -19.79 15.12
CA GLY A 331 -17.63 -18.34 15.29
C GLY A 331 -16.24 -17.71 15.30
N GLY A 332 -15.16 -18.49 15.14
CA GLY A 332 -13.81 -17.95 14.93
C GLY A 332 -13.62 -17.29 13.56
N ARG A 333 -12.59 -16.44 13.43
CA ARG A 333 -12.19 -15.78 12.19
C ARG A 333 -10.89 -16.35 11.65
N PHE A 334 -10.70 -16.32 10.33
CA PHE A 334 -9.45 -16.73 9.68
C PHE A 334 -8.39 -15.61 9.70
N PHE A 335 -8.26 -14.92 10.83
CA PHE A 335 -7.44 -13.71 10.96
C PHE A 335 -5.98 -13.97 10.66
N LEU A 336 -5.40 -15.01 11.25
CA LEU A 336 -3.98 -15.33 11.13
C LEU A 336 -3.62 -15.71 9.68
N THR A 337 -4.46 -16.51 9.01
CA THR A 337 -4.36 -16.81 7.56
C THR A 337 -4.36 -15.53 6.73
N GLY A 338 -5.33 -14.64 6.98
CA GLY A 338 -5.46 -13.37 6.27
C GLY A 338 -4.25 -12.45 6.45
N VAL A 339 -3.68 -12.36 7.65
CA VAL A 339 -2.48 -11.55 7.91
C VAL A 339 -1.28 -12.02 7.08
N PHE A 340 -0.97 -13.32 7.08
CA PHE A 340 0.14 -13.84 6.27
C PHE A 340 -0.10 -13.63 4.77
N GLN A 341 -1.34 -13.75 4.31
CA GLN A 341 -1.68 -13.50 2.90
C GLN A 341 -1.55 -12.02 2.51
N ILE A 342 -1.92 -11.10 3.41
CA ILE A 342 -1.71 -9.66 3.21
C ILE A 342 -0.20 -9.35 3.19
N LEU A 343 0.58 -9.91 4.11
CA LEU A 343 2.04 -9.75 4.11
C LEU A 343 2.67 -10.27 2.82
N ALA A 344 2.22 -11.42 2.31
CA ALA A 344 2.64 -11.93 1.01
C ALA A 344 2.36 -10.91 -0.11
N SER A 345 1.15 -10.33 -0.15
CA SER A 345 0.80 -9.31 -1.15
C SER A 345 1.66 -8.04 -1.08
N LEU A 346 2.05 -7.62 0.13
CA LEU A 346 2.92 -6.45 0.33
C LEU A 346 4.33 -6.70 -0.19
N PHE A 347 4.87 -7.91 -0.01
CA PHE A 347 6.20 -8.25 -0.54
C PHE A 347 6.24 -8.34 -2.06
N VAL A 348 5.20 -8.91 -2.69
CA VAL A 348 5.08 -8.94 -4.16
C VAL A 348 5.01 -7.53 -4.72
N MET A 349 4.16 -6.69 -4.13
CA MET A 349 4.03 -5.29 -4.54
C MET A 349 5.35 -4.54 -4.39
N SER A 350 6.03 -4.70 -3.24
CA SER A 350 7.33 -4.07 -2.99
C SER A 350 8.40 -4.55 -3.99
N GLY A 351 8.48 -5.86 -4.24
CA GLY A 351 9.43 -6.43 -5.20
C GLY A 351 9.17 -5.95 -6.63
N ALA A 352 7.92 -5.96 -7.08
CA ALA A 352 7.53 -5.49 -8.39
C ALA A 352 7.80 -3.98 -8.55
N VAL A 353 7.51 -3.16 -7.54
CA VAL A 353 7.78 -1.71 -7.56
C VAL A 353 9.29 -1.43 -7.62
N ILE A 354 10.10 -2.07 -6.77
CA ILE A 354 11.56 -1.89 -6.81
C ILE A 354 12.09 -2.25 -8.19
N TYR A 355 11.61 -3.36 -8.77
CA TYR A 355 11.98 -3.74 -10.13
C TYR A 355 11.58 -2.67 -11.16
N THR A 356 10.38 -2.12 -11.10
CA THR A 356 9.97 -1.05 -12.04
C THR A 356 10.83 0.19 -11.97
N VAL A 357 11.22 0.59 -10.76
CA VAL A 357 11.96 1.83 -10.52
C VAL A 357 13.41 1.68 -10.95
N MET A 358 14.01 0.51 -10.71
CA MET A 358 15.44 0.27 -10.98
C MET A 358 15.72 -0.29 -12.38
N SER A 359 14.73 -0.94 -13.01
CA SER A 359 14.88 -1.57 -14.34
C SER A 359 15.45 -0.62 -15.42
N PRO A 360 14.98 0.64 -15.58
CA PRO A 360 15.49 1.54 -16.62
C PRO A 360 16.98 1.91 -16.52
N GLU A 361 17.62 1.74 -15.35
CA GLU A 361 19.06 2.00 -15.19
C GLU A 361 19.94 0.86 -15.70
N TRP A 362 19.37 -0.33 -15.88
CA TRP A 362 20.12 -1.57 -16.15
C TRP A 362 19.65 -2.30 -17.41
N VAL A 363 18.39 -2.11 -17.80
CA VAL A 363 17.78 -2.71 -18.98
C VAL A 363 17.94 -1.73 -20.15
N PRO A 364 18.58 -2.13 -21.27
CA PRO A 364 18.68 -1.30 -22.46
C PRO A 364 17.30 -0.92 -23.01
N ASP A 365 17.16 0.27 -23.59
CA ASP A 365 15.88 0.77 -24.16
C ASP A 365 15.27 -0.16 -25.24
N SER A 366 16.06 -1.09 -25.80
CA SER A 366 15.62 -2.09 -26.76
C SER A 366 14.87 -3.29 -26.14
N GLU A 367 14.85 -3.41 -24.81
CA GLU A 367 14.23 -4.52 -24.10
C GLU A 367 12.95 -4.07 -23.37
N ALA A 368 11.93 -4.91 -23.36
CA ALA A 368 10.62 -4.62 -22.78
C ALA A 368 10.33 -5.49 -21.55
N PHE A 369 9.44 -5.01 -20.67
CA PHE A 369 8.92 -5.82 -19.57
C PHE A 369 8.21 -7.07 -20.11
N GLY A 370 8.62 -8.24 -19.64
CA GLY A 370 8.06 -9.51 -20.03
C GLY A 370 6.80 -9.89 -19.25
N TRP A 371 6.16 -10.98 -19.68
CA TRP A 371 4.88 -11.41 -19.11
C TRP A 371 5.01 -11.94 -17.67
N ALA A 372 6.17 -12.48 -17.26
CA ALA A 372 6.34 -12.97 -15.89
C ALA A 372 6.30 -11.82 -14.87
N TYR A 373 6.78 -10.64 -15.26
CA TYR A 373 6.64 -9.41 -14.49
C TYR A 373 5.17 -8.94 -14.40
N ILE A 374 4.41 -9.04 -15.50
CA ILE A 374 2.96 -8.73 -15.50
C ILE A 374 2.21 -9.68 -14.56
N MET A 375 2.59 -10.96 -14.52
CA MET A 375 1.98 -11.94 -13.61
C MET A 375 2.20 -11.60 -12.13
N ALA A 376 3.32 -10.95 -11.76
CA ALA A 376 3.51 -10.44 -10.40
C ALA A 376 2.47 -9.36 -10.05
N TRP A 377 2.22 -8.43 -10.98
CA TRP A 377 1.21 -7.38 -10.81
C TRP A 377 -0.22 -7.89 -10.83
N VAL A 378 -0.49 -9.00 -11.50
CA VAL A 378 -1.79 -9.70 -11.43
C VAL A 378 -1.92 -10.48 -10.13
N ALA A 379 -0.84 -11.10 -9.65
CA ALA A 379 -0.83 -11.85 -8.40
C ALA A 379 -1.04 -10.95 -7.17
N PHE A 380 -0.50 -9.73 -7.17
CA PHE A 380 -0.66 -8.75 -6.09
C PHE A 380 -2.12 -8.52 -5.66
N PRO A 381 -3.03 -8.03 -6.53
CA PRO A 381 -4.40 -7.76 -6.15
C PRO A 381 -5.17 -9.05 -5.82
N LEU A 382 -4.85 -10.19 -6.46
CA LEU A 382 -5.47 -11.48 -6.13
C LEU A 382 -5.10 -11.93 -4.71
N ALA A 383 -3.81 -11.83 -4.36
CA ALA A 383 -3.32 -12.11 -3.01
C ALA A 383 -3.94 -11.15 -1.97
N LEU A 384 -3.97 -9.84 -2.26
CA LEU A 384 -4.54 -8.84 -1.36
C LEU A 384 -6.04 -9.06 -1.12
N ILE A 385 -6.83 -9.26 -2.19
CA ILE A 385 -8.27 -9.53 -2.10
C ILE A 385 -8.51 -10.82 -1.32
N SER A 386 -7.76 -11.89 -1.61
CA SER A 386 -7.87 -13.14 -0.85
C SER A 386 -7.58 -12.94 0.65
N GLY A 387 -6.55 -12.17 0.99
CA GLY A 387 -6.20 -11.84 2.38
C GLY A 387 -7.28 -11.03 3.10
N LEU A 388 -7.83 -10.00 2.46
CA LEU A 388 -8.93 -9.20 3.02
C LEU A 388 -10.19 -10.05 3.25
N ILE A 389 -10.52 -10.94 2.30
CA ILE A 389 -11.65 -11.86 2.45
C ILE A 389 -11.42 -12.81 3.64
N TYR A 390 -10.21 -13.36 3.82
CA TYR A 390 -9.90 -14.19 5.00
C TYR A 390 -10.09 -13.46 6.33
N VAL A 391 -9.72 -12.18 6.41
CA VAL A 391 -9.88 -11.38 7.64
C VAL A 391 -11.36 -11.12 7.95
N ILE A 392 -12.18 -10.89 6.92
CA ILE A 392 -13.61 -10.59 7.06
C ILE A 392 -14.41 -11.86 7.36
N LEU A 393 -13.96 -13.01 6.85
CA LEU A 393 -14.68 -14.26 7.02
C LEU A 393 -14.72 -14.75 8.47
N ARG A 394 -15.92 -15.16 8.85
CA ARG A 394 -16.22 -15.80 10.12
C ARG A 394 -16.81 -17.17 9.85
N LYS A 395 -16.28 -18.20 10.51
CA LYS A 395 -16.81 -19.56 10.46
C LYS A 395 -18.23 -19.54 11.04
N ARG A 396 -19.25 -19.68 10.18
CA ARG A 396 -20.64 -19.88 10.58
C ARG A 396 -20.96 -21.36 10.43
N GLU A 397 -21.43 -21.96 11.51
CA GLU A 397 -21.80 -23.38 11.72
C GLU A 397 -20.69 -24.44 11.67
#